data_AF-A0A7S4QKZ7-F1
#
_entry.id   AF-A0A7S4QKZ7-F1
#
_cell.length_a   1.000
_cell.length_b   1.000
_cell.length_c   1.000
_cell.angle_alpha   90.00
_cell.angle_beta   90.00
_cell.angle_gamma   90.00
#
_symmetry.space_group_name_H-M   'P 1'
#
loop_
_entity.id
_entity.type
_entity.pdbx_description
1 polymer ?
#
loop_
_entity_poly.entity_id
_entity_poly.type
_entity_poly.pdbx_seq_one_letter_code
_entity_poly.pdbx_strand_id
1 'polypeptide(L)'
;QQQQQQQQLPQRRVHKVRRVSTSSRRSEDGEGGIPLGVYLSWIKNEIDNELACLELPFTIILLISFSCLAYLHLHQGQVYAVEGALHSDIVENANFAWSHDFGHKNVFDVNAIPDFWSWFRIGFLPLVVQHSWLYSELLPEAHLAAAANASQPFDPGALPGRWALPAYGGA
;
A
#
# COMPACT_ATOMS: atom_id res chain seq x y z
N GLN A 1 -33.45 4.59 27.35
CA GLN A 1 -33.08 3.69 28.46
C GLN A 1 -32.31 2.52 27.85
N GLN A 2 -30.99 2.51 28.04
CA GLN A 2 -29.97 1.48 27.74
C GLN A 2 -28.62 2.25 27.69
N GLN A 3 -28.17 2.81 28.82
CA GLN A 3 -27.15 2.19 29.68
C GLN A 3 -25.94 1.70 28.86
N GLN A 4 -24.98 2.60 28.57
CA GLN A 4 -23.79 2.79 29.42
C GLN A 4 -23.05 1.48 29.73
N GLN A 5 -22.36 0.93 28.72
CA GLN A 5 -21.24 0.02 28.93
C GLN A 5 -19.93 0.80 28.73
N GLN A 6 -19.57 1.55 29.77
CA GLN A 6 -18.19 1.99 29.98
C GLN A 6 -17.35 0.75 30.27
N GLN A 7 -16.54 0.35 29.28
CA GLN A 7 -15.47 -0.63 29.48
C GLN A 7 -14.43 -0.03 30.42
N GLN A 8 -14.44 -0.52 31.66
CA GLN A 8 -13.41 -0.26 32.66
C GLN A 8 -12.15 -1.04 32.27
N LEU A 9 -11.11 -0.33 31.83
CA LEU A 9 -9.76 -0.88 31.72
C LEU A 9 -9.23 -1.23 33.12
N PRO A 10 -8.57 -2.39 33.30
CA PRO A 10 -8.07 -2.83 34.59
C PRO A 10 -6.95 -1.88 35.05
N GLN A 11 -7.22 -1.16 36.14
CA GLN A 11 -6.24 -0.38 36.90
C GLN A 11 -5.08 -1.30 37.29
N ARG A 12 -3.95 -1.16 36.58
CA ARG A 12 -2.72 -1.90 36.83
C ARG A 12 -2.21 -1.47 38.20
N ARG A 13 -2.47 -2.32 39.19
CA ARG A 13 -2.10 -2.18 40.59
C ARG A 13 -0.58 -2.07 40.67
N VAL A 14 -0.05 -0.84 40.73
CA VAL A 14 1.37 -0.59 40.94
C VAL A 14 1.71 -1.18 42.29
N HIS A 15 2.49 -2.27 42.26
CA HIS A 15 3.01 -2.90 43.44
C HIS A 15 3.79 -1.86 44.24
N LYS A 16 3.23 -1.44 45.37
CA LYS A 16 3.92 -0.65 46.38
C LYS A 16 5.09 -1.50 46.87
N VAL A 17 6.25 -1.30 46.25
CA VAL A 17 7.52 -1.93 46.63
C VAL A 17 7.74 -1.61 48.10
N ARG A 18 7.52 -2.62 48.92
CA ARG A 18 7.68 -2.59 50.37
C ARG A 18 9.15 -2.33 50.62
N ARG A 19 9.51 -1.08 50.96
CA ARG A 19 10.83 -0.76 51.53
C ARG A 19 11.05 -1.69 52.70
N VAL A 20 11.97 -2.64 52.54
CA VAL A 20 12.52 -3.41 53.65
C VAL A 20 13.30 -2.39 54.47
N SER A 21 12.69 -1.93 55.55
CA SER A 21 13.38 -1.25 56.64
C SER A 21 14.35 -2.25 57.26
N THR A 22 15.58 -2.26 56.76
CA THR A 22 16.72 -2.89 57.42
C THR A 22 16.86 -2.22 58.78
N SER A 23 16.37 -2.90 59.81
CA SER A 23 16.60 -2.53 61.20
C SER A 23 18.10 -2.49 61.44
N SER A 24 18.63 -1.28 61.59
CA SER A 24 19.99 -1.02 62.02
C SER A 24 20.14 -1.56 63.44
N ARG A 25 20.61 -2.80 63.56
CA ARG A 25 21.10 -3.36 64.81
C ARG A 25 22.60 -3.10 64.83
N ARG A 26 22.95 -2.11 65.64
CA ARG A 26 24.30 -1.68 66.00
C ARG A 26 25.13 -2.90 66.40
N SER A 27 26.18 -3.18 65.64
CA SER A 27 27.31 -4.00 66.05
C SER A 27 28.54 -3.22 65.59
N GLU A 28 29.04 -2.40 66.50
CA GLU A 28 30.42 -1.92 66.48
C GLU A 28 31.28 -3.15 66.77
N ASP A 29 32.21 -3.49 65.88
CA ASP A 29 33.57 -4.01 66.16
C ASP A 29 34.23 -4.52 64.87
N GLY A 30 35.35 -3.89 64.48
CA GLY A 30 36.39 -4.49 63.62
C GLY A 30 36.16 -4.49 62.11
N GLU A 31 37.00 -3.73 61.40
CA GLU A 31 37.19 -3.72 59.93
C GLU A 31 35.97 -3.31 59.08
N GLY A 32 36.07 -2.10 58.49
CA GLY A 32 35.02 -1.44 57.73
C GLY A 32 34.63 -2.13 56.41
N GLY A 33 33.98 -3.28 56.49
CA GLY A 33 33.37 -3.96 55.36
C GLY A 33 31.93 -3.47 55.12
N ILE A 34 31.64 -3.03 53.91
CA ILE A 34 30.26 -2.73 53.49
C ILE A 34 29.53 -4.07 53.25
N PRO A 35 28.29 -4.25 53.74
CA PRO A 35 27.53 -5.47 53.48
C PRO A 35 27.33 -5.69 51.97
N LEU A 36 27.76 -6.86 51.49
CA LEU A 36 27.75 -7.24 50.07
C LEU A 36 26.38 -7.05 49.38
N GLY A 37 25.29 -7.28 50.12
CA GLY A 37 23.93 -7.11 49.60
C GLY A 37 23.60 -5.66 49.21
N VAL A 38 24.10 -4.67 49.96
CA VAL A 38 23.88 -3.25 49.65
C VAL A 38 24.64 -2.88 48.38
N TYR A 39 25.88 -3.36 48.26
CA TYR A 39 26.72 -3.13 47.09
C TYR A 39 26.15 -3.76 45.81
N LEU A 40 25.70 -5.01 45.87
CA LEU A 40 25.02 -5.68 44.76
C LEU A 40 23.73 -4.98 44.35
N SER A 41 22.94 -4.49 45.31
CA SER A 41 21.71 -3.75 45.01
C SER A 41 22.00 -2.42 44.30
N TRP A 42 23.10 -1.76 44.66
CA TRP A 42 23.53 -0.51 44.04
C TRP A 42 24.01 -0.75 42.61
N ILE A 43 24.86 -1.76 42.38
CA ILE A 43 25.32 -2.14 41.03
C ILE A 43 24.14 -2.48 40.12
N LYS A 44 23.18 -3.29 40.62
CA LYS A 44 22.01 -3.65 39.82
C LYS A 44 21.23 -2.41 39.40
N ASN A 45 21.04 -1.46 40.30
CA ASN A 45 20.31 -0.23 40.01
C ASN A 45 21.06 0.65 39.00
N GLU A 46 22.39 0.65 39.03
CA GLU A 46 23.20 1.37 38.04
C GLU A 46 23.07 0.73 36.65
N ILE A 47 23.14 -0.60 36.55
CA ILE A 47 22.94 -1.34 35.29
C ILE A 47 21.54 -1.10 34.73
N ASP A 48 20.50 -1.15 35.57
CA ASP A 48 19.12 -0.92 35.15
C ASP A 48 18.92 0.53 34.64
N ASN A 49 19.60 1.51 35.24
CA ASN A 49 19.59 2.90 34.76
C ASN A 49 20.29 3.06 33.41
N GLU A 50 21.45 2.42 33.22
CA GLU A 50 22.18 2.43 31.95
C GLU A 50 21.35 1.79 30.82
N LEU A 51 20.68 0.67 31.11
CA LEU A 51 19.79 0.00 30.16
C LEU A 51 18.57 0.86 29.81
N ALA A 52 17.93 1.49 30.81
CA ALA A 52 16.79 2.38 30.57
C ALA A 52 17.18 3.57 29.67
N CYS A 53 18.42 4.06 29.79
CA CYS A 53 18.93 5.14 28.96
C CYS A 53 19.19 4.69 27.50
N LEU A 54 19.48 3.40 27.27
CA LEU A 54 19.74 2.82 25.95
C LEU A 54 18.48 2.27 25.25
N GLU A 55 17.45 1.91 26.01
CA GLU A 55 16.18 1.42 25.45
C GLU A 55 15.47 2.51 24.65
N LEU A 56 15.45 3.73 25.16
CA LEU A 56 14.80 4.87 24.51
C LEU A 56 15.37 5.19 23.11
N PRO A 57 16.68 5.44 22.92
CA PRO A 57 17.22 5.71 21.59
C PRO A 57 17.07 4.52 20.64
N PHE A 58 17.13 3.28 21.15
CA PHE A 58 16.91 2.09 20.33
C PHE A 58 15.49 2.05 19.74
N THR A 59 14.46 2.36 20.55
CA THR A 59 13.08 2.44 20.06
C THR A 59 12.90 3.56 19.03
N ILE A 60 13.57 4.70 19.21
CA ILE A 60 13.54 5.81 18.24
C ILE A 60 14.15 5.39 16.90
N ILE A 61 15.30 4.71 16.91
CA ILE A 61 15.94 4.21 15.70
C ILE A 61 15.04 3.20 14.98
N LEU A 62 14.38 2.31 15.74
CA LEU A 62 13.44 1.34 15.17
C LEU A 62 12.23 2.05 14.54
N LEU A 63 11.68 3.07 15.19
CA LEU A 63 10.59 3.86 14.65
C LEU A 63 10.99 4.60 13.36
N ILE A 64 12.19 5.17 13.32
CA ILE A 64 12.72 5.83 12.12
C ILE A 64 12.94 4.82 11.00
N SER A 65 13.55 3.66 11.28
CA SER A 65 13.80 2.64 10.25
C SER A 65 12.51 2.07 9.67
N PHE A 66 11.52 1.81 10.53
CA PHE A 66 10.18 1.42 10.11
C PHE A 66 9.51 2.50 9.25
N SER A 67 9.60 3.77 9.64
CA SER A 67 9.02 4.89 8.89
C SER A 67 9.67 5.04 7.51
N CYS A 68 11.00 4.91 7.43
CA CYS A 68 11.72 4.93 6.15
C CYS A 68 11.33 3.76 5.25
N LEU A 69 11.24 2.54 5.80
CA LEU A 69 10.80 1.37 5.04
C LEU A 69 9.36 1.54 4.52
N ALA A 70 8.45 2.03 5.37
CA ALA A 70 7.08 2.29 4.97
C ALA A 70 7.02 3.34 3.85
N TYR A 71 7.77 4.44 3.97
CA TYR A 71 7.80 5.49 2.96
C TYR A 71 8.35 5.01 1.62
N LEU A 72 9.45 4.26 1.63
CA LEU A 72 10.06 3.72 0.41
C LEU A 72 9.19 2.63 -0.23
N HIS A 73 8.56 1.78 0.58
CA HIS A 73 7.75 0.67 0.09
C HIS A 73 6.41 1.15 -0.51
N LEU A 74 5.80 2.21 0.02
CA LEU A 74 4.45 2.59 -0.39
C LEU A 74 4.34 3.16 -1.80
N HIS A 75 5.44 3.57 -2.46
CA HIS A 75 5.45 4.14 -3.82
C HIS A 75 4.23 5.03 -4.16
N GLN A 76 3.77 5.81 -3.18
CA GLN A 76 2.43 6.39 -3.21
C GLN A 76 2.26 7.40 -4.35
N GLY A 77 3.35 8.05 -4.76
CA GLY A 77 3.35 8.93 -5.93
C GLY A 77 3.07 8.21 -7.24
N GLN A 78 3.56 6.98 -7.41
CA GLN A 78 3.27 6.20 -8.62
C GLN A 78 1.82 5.73 -8.64
N VAL A 79 1.32 5.24 -7.50
CA VAL A 79 -0.09 4.84 -7.38
C VAL A 79 -1.00 6.01 -7.67
N TYR A 80 -0.75 7.18 -7.07
CA TYR A 80 -1.52 8.40 -7.32
C TYR A 80 -1.47 8.84 -8.79
N ALA A 81 -0.30 8.77 -9.43
CA ALA A 81 -0.16 9.14 -10.83
C ALA A 81 -0.95 8.19 -11.75
N VAL A 82 -0.89 6.88 -11.48
CA VAL A 82 -1.64 5.86 -12.24
C VAL A 82 -3.14 6.00 -12.02
N GLU A 83 -3.58 6.17 -10.78
CA GLU A 83 -5.00 6.40 -10.44
C GLU A 83 -5.53 7.66 -11.10
N GLY A 84 -4.75 8.76 -11.05
CA GLY A 84 -5.11 10.02 -11.70
C GLY A 84 -5.20 9.88 -13.22
N ALA A 85 -4.24 9.21 -13.84
CA ALA A 85 -4.25 8.96 -15.29
C ALA A 85 -5.45 8.09 -15.70
N LEU A 86 -5.71 6.99 -14.98
CA LEU A 86 -6.85 6.12 -15.24
C LEU A 86 -8.18 6.84 -15.04
N HIS A 87 -8.30 7.66 -13.99
CA HIS A 87 -9.49 8.45 -13.73
C HIS A 87 -9.74 9.47 -14.86
N SER A 88 -8.70 10.19 -15.29
CA SER A 88 -8.78 11.14 -16.40
C SER A 88 -9.21 10.45 -17.70
N ASP A 89 -8.60 9.32 -18.03
CA ASP A 89 -8.91 8.57 -19.25
C ASP A 89 -10.36 8.04 -19.25
N ILE A 90 -10.82 7.47 -18.12
CA ILE A 90 -12.21 7.01 -18.02
C ILE A 90 -13.19 8.19 -18.13
N VAL A 91 -12.91 9.32 -17.49
CA VAL A 91 -13.82 10.47 -17.48
C VAL A 91 -13.92 11.15 -18.84
N GLU A 92 -12.81 11.26 -19.56
CA GLU A 92 -12.74 12.02 -20.83
C GLU A 92 -13.04 11.14 -22.05
N ASN A 93 -12.65 9.86 -22.01
CA ASN A 93 -12.62 8.99 -23.19
C ASN A 93 -13.66 7.85 -23.15
N ALA A 94 -14.17 7.46 -21.97
CA ALA A 94 -15.19 6.41 -21.86
C ALA A 94 -16.62 6.93 -22.11
N ASN A 95 -16.84 7.51 -23.29
CA ASN A 95 -18.12 8.11 -23.66
C ASN A 95 -19.09 7.07 -24.26
N PHE A 96 -20.37 7.23 -23.95
CA PHE A 96 -21.43 6.36 -24.43
C PHE A 96 -22.62 7.18 -24.96
N ALA A 97 -23.59 6.51 -25.58
CA ALA A 97 -24.68 7.16 -26.33
C ALA A 97 -24.17 8.03 -27.49
N TRP A 98 -23.71 7.35 -28.54
CA TRP A 98 -23.22 7.97 -29.78
C TRP A 98 -24.39 8.43 -30.64
N SER A 99 -24.42 9.71 -30.99
CA SER A 99 -25.25 10.23 -32.08
C SER A 99 -24.31 10.66 -33.21
N HIS A 100 -24.32 9.95 -34.33
CA HIS A 100 -23.30 10.10 -35.37
C HIS A 100 -21.88 9.73 -34.86
N ASP A 101 -20.87 10.58 -35.05
CA ASP A 101 -19.46 10.30 -34.72
C ASP A 101 -19.03 10.81 -33.32
N PHE A 102 -19.96 11.35 -32.52
CA PHE A 102 -19.64 11.91 -31.21
C PHE A 102 -20.49 11.30 -30.09
N GLY A 103 -19.81 10.83 -29.03
CA GLY A 103 -20.42 10.47 -27.75
C GLY A 103 -20.51 11.70 -26.84
N HIS A 104 -21.70 11.98 -26.31
CA HIS A 104 -21.96 13.18 -25.48
C HIS A 104 -22.30 12.87 -24.02
N LYS A 105 -22.29 11.59 -23.61
CA LYS A 105 -22.59 11.16 -22.24
C LYS A 105 -21.40 10.43 -21.65
N ASN A 106 -21.03 10.79 -20.43
CA ASN A 106 -19.87 10.22 -19.73
C ASN A 106 -20.34 9.38 -18.55
N VAL A 107 -19.43 8.76 -17.80
CA VAL A 107 -19.74 7.92 -16.62
C VAL A 107 -20.71 8.58 -15.62
N PHE A 108 -20.73 9.91 -15.54
CA PHE A 108 -21.62 10.68 -14.66
C PHE A 108 -23.09 10.75 -15.13
N ASP A 109 -23.37 10.44 -16.41
CA ASP A 109 -24.71 10.55 -17.03
C ASP A 109 -25.47 9.21 -17.07
N VAL A 110 -24.98 8.22 -16.32
CA VAL A 110 -25.60 6.88 -16.21
C VAL A 110 -26.79 6.97 -15.25
N ASN A 111 -28.00 7.04 -15.81
CA ASN A 111 -29.24 7.21 -15.03
C ASN A 111 -30.12 5.95 -14.96
N ALA A 112 -29.80 4.91 -15.74
CA ALA A 112 -30.54 3.65 -15.75
C ALA A 112 -29.60 2.43 -15.94
N ILE A 113 -30.07 1.24 -15.55
CA ILE A 113 -29.35 -0.03 -15.74
C ILE A 113 -28.92 -0.26 -17.21
N PRO A 114 -29.77 -0.03 -18.26
CA PRO A 114 -29.32 -0.17 -19.64
C PRO A 114 -28.21 0.82 -20.04
N ASP A 115 -28.21 2.04 -19.48
CA ASP A 115 -27.18 3.04 -19.73
C ASP A 115 -25.82 2.55 -19.20
N PHE A 116 -25.80 1.95 -18.00
CA PHE A 116 -24.60 1.36 -17.42
C PHE A 116 -24.00 0.27 -18.31
N TRP A 117 -24.82 -0.65 -18.81
CA TRP A 117 -24.34 -1.72 -19.70
C TRP A 117 -23.84 -1.18 -21.04
N SER A 118 -24.47 -0.13 -21.56
CA SER A 118 -24.02 0.52 -22.78
C SER A 118 -22.67 1.25 -22.58
N TRP A 119 -22.51 1.96 -21.46
CA TRP A 119 -21.25 2.59 -21.06
C TRP A 119 -20.14 1.56 -20.84
N PHE A 120 -20.42 0.50 -20.11
CA PHE A 120 -19.44 -0.54 -19.83
C PHE A 120 -18.94 -1.20 -21.12
N ARG A 121 -19.84 -1.57 -22.04
CA ARG A 121 -19.48 -2.27 -23.27
C ARG A 121 -18.81 -1.37 -24.32
N ILE A 122 -19.27 -0.13 -24.47
CA ILE A 122 -18.85 0.75 -25.58
C ILE A 122 -17.77 1.75 -25.12
N GLY A 123 -17.86 2.27 -23.90
CA GLY A 123 -16.90 3.24 -23.37
C GLY A 123 -15.75 2.56 -22.63
N PHE A 124 -16.04 1.75 -21.60
CA PHE A 124 -15.01 1.23 -20.70
C PHE A 124 -14.24 0.03 -21.26
N LEU A 125 -14.95 -0.99 -21.78
CA LEU A 125 -14.33 -2.24 -22.22
C LEU A 125 -13.23 -2.04 -23.29
N PRO A 126 -13.39 -1.18 -24.31
CA PRO A 126 -12.36 -0.97 -25.32
C PRO A 126 -11.10 -0.28 -24.78
N LEU A 127 -11.21 0.53 -23.72
CA LEU A 127 -10.07 1.19 -23.07
C LEU A 127 -9.23 0.19 -22.28
N VAL A 128 -9.89 -0.76 -21.59
CA VAL A 128 -9.22 -1.78 -20.76
C VAL A 128 -8.71 -2.94 -21.59
N VAL A 129 -9.49 -3.39 -22.57
CA VAL A 129 -9.17 -4.53 -23.44
C VAL A 129 -8.58 -4.01 -24.74
N GLN A 130 -7.30 -3.65 -24.70
CA GLN A 130 -6.56 -3.32 -25.91
C GLN A 130 -6.09 -4.61 -26.59
N HIS A 131 -6.61 -4.85 -27.80
CA HIS A 131 -6.37 -6.07 -28.59
C HIS A 131 -4.92 -6.17 -29.10
N SER A 132 -4.14 -5.09 -29.05
CA SER A 132 -2.76 -5.04 -29.48
C SER A 132 -1.93 -4.16 -28.56
N TRP A 133 -0.88 -4.74 -27.97
CA TRP A 133 0.18 -4.01 -27.31
C TRP A 133 1.04 -3.33 -28.38
N LEU A 134 0.72 -2.08 -28.72
CA LEU A 134 1.58 -1.27 -29.56
C LEU A 134 2.70 -0.72 -28.68
N TYR A 135 3.90 -1.26 -28.85
CA TYR A 135 5.12 -0.76 -28.21
C TYR A 135 5.31 0.70 -28.60
N SER A 136 5.51 1.58 -27.61
CA SER A 136 5.55 3.04 -27.77
C SER A 136 6.64 3.53 -28.76
N GLU A 137 7.61 2.68 -29.07
CA GLU A 137 8.69 2.95 -30.03
C GLU A 137 8.33 2.68 -31.51
N LEU A 138 7.24 1.96 -31.79
CA LEU A 138 6.78 1.63 -33.15
C LEU A 138 5.58 2.47 -33.62
N LEU A 139 5.14 3.45 -32.82
CA LEU A 139 3.94 4.25 -33.08
C LEU A 139 3.93 4.94 -34.46
N PRO A 140 5.03 5.53 -34.96
CA PRO A 140 5.04 6.14 -36.28
C PRO A 140 4.87 5.11 -37.40
N GLU A 141 5.55 3.96 -37.30
CA GLU A 141 5.49 2.92 -38.32
C GLU A 141 4.15 2.20 -38.35
N ALA A 142 3.53 1.96 -37.18
CA ALA A 142 2.23 1.32 -37.10
C ALA A 142 1.10 2.20 -37.66
N HIS A 143 1.14 3.52 -37.43
CA HIS A 143 0.19 4.45 -38.04
C HIS A 143 0.37 4.52 -39.56
N LEU A 144 1.61 4.48 -40.06
CA LEU A 144 1.90 4.45 -41.49
C LEU A 144 1.47 3.11 -42.13
N ALA A 145 1.71 1.99 -41.45
CA ALA A 145 1.30 0.67 -41.91
C ALA A 145 -0.23 0.53 -41.91
N ALA A 146 -0.93 1.02 -40.88
CA ALA A 146 -2.38 1.03 -40.83
C ALA A 146 -3.00 1.96 -41.90
N ALA A 147 -2.41 3.13 -42.14
CA ALA A 147 -2.83 4.05 -43.20
C ALA A 147 -2.56 3.47 -44.60
N ALA A 148 -1.45 2.75 -44.80
CA ALA A 148 -1.16 2.05 -46.05
C ALA A 148 -2.16 0.91 -46.29
N ASN A 149 -2.55 0.18 -45.24
CA ASN A 149 -3.47 -0.95 -45.35
C ASN A 149 -4.95 -0.52 -45.47
N ALA A 150 -5.32 0.65 -44.97
CA ALA A 150 -6.68 1.21 -45.12
C ALA A 150 -7.06 1.56 -46.57
N SER A 151 -6.09 1.59 -47.49
CA SER A 151 -6.31 1.83 -48.93
C SER A 151 -6.62 0.54 -49.73
N GLN A 152 -6.50 -0.64 -49.10
CA GLN A 152 -6.75 -1.92 -49.75
C GLN A 152 -8.23 -2.32 -49.55
N PRO A 153 -8.99 -2.63 -50.61
CA PRO A 153 -10.31 -3.23 -50.48
C PRO A 153 -10.19 -4.54 -49.69
N PHE A 154 -11.05 -4.74 -48.68
CA PHE A 154 -11.09 -5.97 -47.91
C PHE A 154 -11.35 -7.16 -48.85
N ASP A 155 -10.34 -7.98 -49.08
CA ASP A 155 -10.44 -9.21 -49.86
C ASP A 155 -10.66 -10.41 -48.92
N PRO A 156 -11.88 -10.98 -48.87
CA PRO A 156 -12.17 -12.14 -48.03
C PRO A 156 -11.40 -13.41 -48.46
N GLY A 157 -10.81 -13.44 -49.67
CA GLY A 157 -9.92 -14.51 -50.13
C GLY A 157 -8.51 -14.45 -49.54
N ALA A 158 -8.10 -13.30 -48.99
CA ALA A 158 -6.80 -13.10 -48.34
C ALA A 158 -6.76 -13.54 -46.88
N LEU A 159 -7.89 -13.99 -46.32
CA LEU A 159 -7.92 -14.51 -44.96
C LEU A 159 -7.16 -15.85 -44.91
N PRO A 160 -6.24 -16.02 -43.94
CA PRO A 160 -5.56 -17.30 -43.77
C PRO A 160 -6.59 -18.37 -43.40
N GLY A 161 -6.74 -19.40 -44.24
CA GLY A 161 -7.67 -20.51 -44.01
C GLY A 161 -7.42 -21.31 -42.72
N ARG A 162 -6.32 -21.02 -42.01
CA ARG A 162 -6.05 -21.49 -40.66
C ARG A 162 -5.31 -20.41 -39.86
N TRP A 163 -5.76 -20.18 -38.63
CA TRP A 163 -5.01 -19.38 -37.67
C TRP A 163 -3.91 -20.27 -37.07
N ALA A 164 -2.66 -20.04 -37.44
CA ALA A 164 -1.51 -20.63 -36.76
C ALA A 164 -1.25 -19.83 -35.49
N LEU A 165 -1.94 -20.17 -34.40
CA LEU A 165 -1.59 -19.67 -33.08
C LEU A 165 -0.19 -20.19 -32.75
N PRO A 166 0.76 -19.33 -32.31
CA PRO A 166 2.05 -19.81 -31.85
C PRO A 166 1.81 -20.75 -30.68
N ALA A 167 2.12 -22.03 -30.88
CA ALA A 167 2.10 -23.01 -29.80
C ALA A 167 3.15 -22.56 -28.79
N TYR A 168 2.72 -22.16 -27.60
CA TYR A 168 3.59 -22.01 -26.44
C TYR A 168 4.13 -23.42 -26.11
N GLY A 169 5.33 -23.71 -26.62
CA GLY A 169 5.91 -25.04 -26.56
C GLY A 169 7.42 -25.00 -26.54
N GLY A 170 7.98 -25.04 -25.32
CA GLY A 170 9.14 -25.85 -25.01
C GLY A 170 10.51 -25.17 -24.95
N ALA A 171 10.96 -25.00 -23.70
CA ALA A 171 12.35 -24.92 -23.20
C ALA A 171 13.15 -23.63 -23.45
#